data_AF-A0A969BPZ3-F1
#
_entry.id   AF-A0A969BPZ3-F1
#
_cell.length_a   1.000
_cell.length_b   1.000
_cell.length_c   1.000
_cell.angle_alpha   90.00
_cell.angle_beta   90.00
_cell.angle_gamma   90.00
#
_symmetry.space_group_name_H-M   'P 1'
#
loop_
_entity.id
_entity.type
_entity.pdbx_description
1 polymer ?
#
loop_
_entity_poly.entity_id
_entity_poly.type
_entity_poly.pdbx_seq_one_letter_code
_entity_poly.pdbx_strand_id
1 'polypeptide(L)'
;MKISLTLSVIILAVGFWLGATQHHKLSDLRSNHQKSLSIAEKMGVSTDFVDQKAGDKEPRRPRDQTTVDLKALISKFTALAKELVTSEDDPRLEKRTAELIKQIGRLGQGDLSKVLKTLWEDESLTLESRRNLIADTLMVLSANKPATAVALFAESSKSLEFDDITNLSFPRHWQVGQNSIPSRPWIG
;
A
#
# COMPACT_ATOMS: atom_id res chain seq x y z
N MET A 1 -4.81 52.02 -24.32
CA MET A 1 -6.11 51.38 -24.00
C MET A 1 -6.28 49.98 -24.59
N LYS A 2 -5.85 49.68 -25.82
CA LYS A 2 -6.04 48.34 -26.44
C LYS A 2 -5.32 47.19 -25.71
N ILE A 3 -4.16 47.46 -25.10
CA ILE A 3 -3.31 46.45 -24.44
C ILE A 3 -4.00 45.80 -23.22
N SER A 4 -4.83 46.56 -22.48
CA SER A 4 -5.53 46.04 -21.30
C SER A 4 -6.63 45.04 -21.67
N LEU A 5 -7.29 45.23 -22.82
CA LEU A 5 -8.31 44.30 -23.31
C LEU A 5 -7.67 42.96 -23.70
N THR A 6 -6.53 43.00 -24.41
CA THR A 6 -5.82 41.78 -24.83
C THR A 6 -5.36 40.96 -23.63
N LEU A 7 -4.89 41.61 -22.56
CA LEU A 7 -4.45 40.93 -21.33
C LEU A 7 -5.60 40.20 -20.63
N SER A 8 -6.79 40.82 -20.55
CA SER A 8 -7.97 40.19 -19.94
C SER A 8 -8.42 38.94 -20.72
N VAL A 9 -8.35 38.98 -22.05
CA VAL A 9 -8.72 37.83 -22.89
C VAL A 9 -7.74 36.67 -22.70
N ILE A 10 -6.43 36.96 -22.55
CA ILE A 10 -5.41 35.93 -22.31
C ILE A 10 -5.65 35.22 -20.97
N ILE A 11 -5.91 35.97 -19.89
CA ILE A 11 -6.16 35.37 -18.57
C ILE A 11 -7.41 34.48 -18.60
N LEU A 12 -8.47 34.92 -19.29
CA LEU A 12 -9.69 34.14 -19.45
C LEU A 12 -9.46 32.84 -20.22
N ALA A 13 -8.67 32.90 -21.30
CA ALA A 13 -8.32 31.73 -22.11
C ALA A 13 -7.52 30.68 -21.31
N VAL A 14 -6.56 31.12 -20.48
CA VAL A 14 -5.79 30.21 -19.61
C VAL A 14 -6.69 29.56 -18.56
N GLY A 15 -7.59 30.32 -17.93
CA GLY A 15 -8.54 29.79 -16.96
C GLY A 15 -9.49 28.75 -17.55
N PHE A 16 -10.02 29.03 -18.75
CA PHE A 16 -10.90 28.11 -19.48
C PHE A 16 -10.19 26.80 -19.84
N TRP A 17 -8.94 26.89 -20.32
CA TRP A 17 -8.15 25.71 -20.64
C TRP A 17 -7.89 24.83 -19.41
N LEU A 18 -7.47 25.42 -18.29
CA LEU A 18 -7.27 24.66 -17.05
C LEU A 18 -8.57 24.00 -16.56
N GLY A 19 -9.70 24.73 -16.61
CA GLY A 19 -11.00 24.21 -16.21
C GLY A 19 -11.43 22.99 -17.04
N ALA A 20 -11.26 23.06 -18.37
CA ALA A 20 -11.58 21.95 -19.26
C ALA A 20 -10.76 20.68 -18.94
N THR A 21 -9.46 20.81 -18.66
CA THR A 21 -8.61 19.64 -18.34
C THR A 21 -9.03 18.94 -17.05
N GLN A 22 -9.53 19.67 -16.06
CA GLN A 22 -9.99 19.09 -14.79
C GLN A 22 -11.30 18.30 -14.98
N HIS A 23 -12.20 18.79 -15.84
CA HIS A 23 -13.44 18.08 -16.17
C HIS A 23 -13.18 16.75 -16.87
N HIS A 24 -12.24 16.71 -17.83
CA HIS A 24 -11.85 15.45 -18.48
C HIS A 24 -11.31 14.43 -17.48
N LYS A 25 -10.41 14.84 -16.58
CA LYS A 25 -9.87 13.94 -15.54
C LYS A 25 -10.95 13.37 -14.63
N LEU A 26 -11.93 14.17 -14.22
CA LEU A 26 -13.05 13.69 -13.39
C LEU A 26 -13.97 12.73 -14.15
N SER A 27 -14.21 13.00 -15.44
CA SER A 27 -14.97 12.11 -16.30
C SER A 27 -14.28 10.76 -16.48
N ASP A 28 -12.98 10.77 -16.75
CA ASP A 28 -12.18 9.56 -16.92
C ASP A 28 -12.12 8.74 -15.62
N LEU A 29 -11.96 9.41 -14.47
CA LEU A 29 -12.00 8.74 -13.16
C LEU A 29 -13.34 8.03 -12.92
N ARG A 30 -14.47 8.69 -13.24
CA ARG A 30 -15.81 8.12 -13.10
C ARG A 30 -16.03 6.94 -14.03
N SER A 31 -15.59 7.06 -15.28
CA SER A 31 -15.68 5.98 -16.29
C SER A 31 -14.87 4.76 -15.86
N ASN A 32 -13.62 4.97 -15.42
CA ASN A 32 -12.77 3.90 -14.93
C ASN A 32 -13.34 3.24 -13.67
N HIS A 33 -13.90 4.04 -12.75
CA HIS A 33 -14.56 3.54 -11.55
C HIS A 33 -15.77 2.65 -11.89
N GLN A 34 -16.65 3.09 -12.79
CA GLN A 34 -17.77 2.28 -13.27
C GLN A 34 -17.31 0.99 -13.94
N LYS A 35 -16.23 1.05 -14.73
CA LYS A 35 -15.64 -0.14 -15.35
C LYS A 35 -15.15 -1.13 -14.30
N SER A 36 -14.44 -0.66 -13.27
CA SER A 36 -13.98 -1.50 -12.16
C SER A 36 -15.14 -2.13 -11.38
N LEU A 37 -16.22 -1.40 -11.12
CA LEU A 37 -17.43 -1.94 -10.47
C LEU A 37 -18.07 -3.06 -11.31
N SER A 38 -18.22 -2.84 -12.61
CA SER A 38 -18.79 -3.86 -13.51
C SER A 38 -17.95 -5.14 -13.59
N ILE A 39 -16.63 -5.03 -13.42
CA ILE A 39 -15.72 -6.18 -13.38
C ILE A 39 -15.87 -6.92 -12.05
N ALA A 40 -15.96 -6.19 -10.92
CA ALA A 40 -16.17 -6.78 -9.60
C ALA A 40 -17.51 -7.53 -9.52
N GLU A 41 -18.59 -6.97 -10.06
CA GLU A 41 -19.89 -7.62 -10.16
C GLU A 41 -19.85 -8.91 -10.99
N LYS A 42 -19.14 -8.89 -12.13
CA LYS A 42 -18.92 -10.10 -12.95
C LYS A 42 -18.12 -11.17 -12.22
N MET A 43 -17.30 -10.79 -11.25
CA MET A 43 -16.54 -11.72 -10.40
C MET A 43 -17.34 -12.17 -9.16
N GLY A 44 -18.61 -11.74 -9.01
CA GLY A 44 -19.46 -12.10 -7.88
C GLY A 44 -19.10 -11.37 -6.58
N VAL A 45 -18.31 -10.30 -6.64
CA VAL A 45 -18.01 -9.46 -5.48
C VAL A 45 -19.15 -8.46 -5.29
N SER A 46 -19.84 -8.51 -4.16
CA SER A 46 -20.89 -7.53 -3.83
C SER A 46 -20.28 -6.12 -3.74
N THR A 47 -20.82 -5.19 -4.54
CA THR A 47 -20.43 -3.78 -4.62
C THR A 47 -21.23 -2.89 -3.65
N ASP A 48 -22.18 -3.46 -2.91
CA ASP A 48 -23.08 -2.74 -1.99
C ASP A 48 -22.35 -1.99 -0.86
N PHE A 49 -21.11 -2.39 -0.55
CA PHE A 49 -20.26 -1.75 0.45
C PHE A 49 -19.73 -0.37 0.02
N VAL A 50 -19.74 -0.06 -1.28
CA VAL A 50 -19.16 1.20 -1.80
C VAL A 50 -20.13 2.36 -1.61
N ASP A 51 -21.44 2.13 -1.77
CA ASP A 51 -22.47 3.18 -1.65
C ASP A 51 -22.77 3.57 -0.19
N GLN A 52 -22.58 2.66 0.77
CA GLN A 52 -22.81 2.97 2.19
C GLN A 52 -21.82 3.99 2.78
N LYS A 53 -20.69 4.25 2.10
CA LYS A 53 -19.63 5.12 2.62
C LYS A 53 -19.79 6.62 2.31
N ALA A 54 -20.80 7.01 1.53
CA ALA A 54 -21.02 8.41 1.17
C ALA A 54 -21.68 9.24 2.30
N GLY A 55 -22.35 8.59 3.26
CA GLY A 55 -23.08 9.26 4.35
C GLY A 55 -22.33 9.32 5.68
N ASP A 56 -21.47 8.35 5.95
CA ASP A 56 -20.73 8.30 7.21
C ASP A 56 -19.44 9.10 7.07
N LYS A 57 -19.53 10.40 7.42
CA LYS A 57 -18.36 11.23 7.70
C LYS A 57 -17.57 10.51 8.80
N GLU A 58 -16.62 9.70 8.37
CA GLU A 58 -15.73 8.96 9.25
C GLU A 58 -15.25 9.94 10.33
N PRO A 59 -15.65 9.74 11.60
CA PRO A 59 -15.33 10.67 12.66
C PRO A 59 -13.82 10.81 12.63
N ARG A 60 -13.37 12.04 12.37
CA ARG A 60 -11.98 12.44 12.24
C ARG A 60 -11.30 11.99 13.53
N ARG A 61 -10.79 10.74 13.54
CA ARG A 61 -10.22 10.13 14.73
C ARG A 61 -9.15 11.12 15.18
N PRO A 62 -9.17 11.57 16.45
CA PRO A 62 -8.09 12.37 16.98
C PRO A 62 -6.83 11.56 16.70
N ARG A 63 -6.00 12.12 15.82
CA ARG A 63 -4.74 11.53 15.44
C ARG A 63 -3.91 11.72 16.69
N ASP A 64 -3.97 10.74 17.59
CA ASP A 64 -3.03 10.60 18.69
C ASP A 64 -1.67 10.54 18.01
N GLN A 65 -1.07 11.72 17.87
CA GLN A 65 0.32 11.91 17.49
C GLN A 65 1.13 11.40 18.66
N THR A 66 1.10 10.07 18.84
CA THR A 66 2.25 9.41 19.40
C THR A 66 3.34 9.76 18.41
N THR A 67 4.20 10.71 18.77
CA THR A 67 5.40 11.06 18.02
C THR A 67 6.35 9.87 18.16
N VAL A 68 5.98 8.78 17.50
CA VAL A 68 6.84 7.64 17.32
C VAL A 68 8.02 8.18 16.56
N ASP A 69 9.19 8.12 17.18
CA ASP A 69 10.42 8.57 16.55
C ASP A 69 10.68 7.68 15.33
N LEU A 70 10.27 8.19 14.18
CA LEU A 70 10.37 7.51 12.89
C LEU A 70 11.80 7.09 12.60
N LYS A 71 12.79 7.89 12.98
CA LYS A 71 14.19 7.56 12.76
C LYS A 71 14.60 6.36 13.60
N ALA A 72 14.21 6.33 14.87
CA ALA A 72 14.47 5.20 15.75
C ALA A 72 13.74 3.92 15.32
N LEU A 73 12.53 4.05 14.76
CA LEU A 73 11.79 2.89 14.26
C LEU A 73 12.42 2.35 12.98
N ILE A 74 12.79 3.23 12.05
CA ILE A 74 13.50 2.84 10.81
C ILE A 74 14.82 2.15 11.16
N SER A 75 15.62 2.69 12.07
CA SER A 75 16.90 2.08 12.44
C SER A 75 16.74 0.71 13.12
N LYS A 76 15.70 0.54 13.95
CA LYS A 76 15.34 -0.77 14.52
C LYS A 76 14.91 -1.76 13.44
N PHE A 77 14.14 -1.29 12.46
CA PHE A 77 13.65 -2.14 11.39
C PHE A 77 14.79 -2.56 10.44
N THR A 78 15.72 -1.67 10.11
CA THR A 78 16.91 -2.02 9.30
C THR A 78 17.89 -2.92 10.06
N ALA A 79 18.04 -2.74 11.37
CA ALA A 79 18.82 -3.65 12.20
C ALA A 79 18.18 -5.05 12.25
N LEU A 80 16.86 -5.13 12.48
CA LEU A 80 16.13 -6.40 12.46
C LEU A 80 16.19 -7.09 11.09
N ALA A 81 16.06 -6.33 10.01
CA ALA A 81 16.21 -6.82 8.65
C ALA A 81 17.57 -7.50 8.43
N LYS A 82 18.66 -6.91 8.95
CA LYS A 82 20.01 -7.51 8.89
C LYS A 82 20.13 -8.75 9.76
N GLU A 83 19.56 -8.74 10.97
CA GLU A 83 19.53 -9.91 11.86
C GLU A 83 18.78 -11.09 11.19
N LEU A 84 17.63 -10.83 10.56
CA LEU A 84 16.83 -11.85 9.85
C LEU A 84 17.58 -12.53 8.70
N VAL A 85 18.44 -11.79 7.99
CA VAL A 85 19.26 -12.35 6.90
C VAL A 85 20.38 -13.24 7.45
N THR A 86 20.83 -13.00 8.68
CA THR A 86 22.03 -13.65 9.24
C THR A 86 21.66 -14.82 10.18
N SER A 87 20.44 -14.87 10.68
CA SER A 87 20.02 -15.83 11.71
C SER A 87 18.73 -16.53 11.29
N GLU A 88 18.86 -17.73 10.73
CA GLU A 88 17.76 -18.66 10.57
C GLU A 88 17.42 -19.26 11.96
N ASP A 89 16.16 -19.15 12.39
CA ASP A 89 15.56 -19.79 13.57
C ASP A 89 15.99 -19.34 14.99
N ASP A 90 16.13 -18.03 15.24
CA ASP A 90 16.14 -17.52 16.63
C ASP A 90 14.72 -17.17 17.13
N PRO A 91 14.17 -17.86 18.14
CA PRO A 91 12.84 -17.53 18.71
C PRO A 91 12.77 -16.14 19.34
N ARG A 92 13.91 -15.52 19.68
CA ARG A 92 13.97 -14.14 20.14
C ARG A 92 13.72 -13.14 19.00
N LEU A 93 14.15 -13.48 17.79
CA LEU A 93 13.90 -12.66 16.60
C LEU A 93 12.41 -12.66 16.27
N GLU A 94 11.74 -13.80 16.34
CA GLU A 94 10.29 -13.88 16.08
C GLU A 94 9.49 -12.92 16.97
N LYS A 95 9.79 -12.87 18.27
CA LYS A 95 9.16 -11.93 19.21
C LYS A 95 9.44 -10.47 18.87
N ARG A 96 10.68 -10.13 18.53
CA ARG A 96 11.07 -8.76 18.13
C ARG A 96 10.38 -8.34 16.83
N THR A 97 10.31 -9.25 15.85
CA THR A 97 9.62 -9.04 14.59
C THR A 97 8.13 -8.79 14.82
N ALA A 98 7.47 -9.61 15.65
CA ALA A 98 6.07 -9.42 16.01
C ALA A 98 5.81 -8.06 16.71
N GLU A 99 6.73 -7.64 17.59
CA GLU A 99 6.62 -6.34 18.26
C GLU A 99 6.81 -5.16 17.29
N LEU A 100 7.80 -5.24 16.38
CA LEU A 100 8.03 -4.23 15.34
C LEU A 100 6.84 -4.13 14.39
N ILE A 101 6.28 -5.27 13.97
CA ILE A 101 5.05 -5.34 13.18
C ILE A 101 3.90 -4.63 13.91
N LYS A 102 3.74 -4.87 15.21
CA LYS A 102 2.69 -4.20 16.02
C LYS A 102 2.91 -2.69 16.08
N GLN A 103 4.16 -2.23 16.13
CA GLN A 103 4.49 -0.81 16.08
C GLN A 103 4.20 -0.21 14.70
N ILE A 104 4.55 -0.90 13.61
CA ILE A 104 4.22 -0.50 12.23
C ILE A 104 2.71 -0.44 12.03
N GLY A 105 1.97 -1.40 12.59
CA GLY A 105 0.51 -1.42 12.58
C GLY A 105 -0.13 -0.20 13.24
N ARG A 106 0.58 0.52 14.12
CA ARG A 106 0.11 1.78 14.73
C ARG A 106 0.44 3.01 13.89
N LEU A 107 1.37 2.91 12.94
CA LEU A 107 1.74 4.03 12.08
C LEU A 107 0.58 4.42 11.15
N GLY A 108 0.51 5.72 10.84
CA GLY A 108 -0.35 6.24 9.79
C GLY A 108 0.21 5.90 8.41
N GLN A 109 -0.63 5.90 7.38
CA GLN A 109 -0.23 5.61 5.99
C GLN A 109 0.99 6.41 5.52
N GLY A 110 1.04 7.72 5.83
CA GLY A 110 2.15 8.58 5.42
C GLY A 110 3.48 8.25 6.11
N ASP A 111 3.44 7.72 7.33
CA ASP A 111 4.64 7.32 8.07
C ASP A 111 5.13 5.95 7.58
N LEU A 112 4.19 5.06 7.26
CA LEU A 112 4.47 3.74 6.70
C LEU A 112 5.10 3.83 5.30
N SER A 113 4.60 4.74 4.45
CA SER A 113 5.20 5.04 3.13
C SER A 113 6.65 5.52 3.27
N LYS A 114 6.95 6.38 4.25
CA LYS A 114 8.34 6.80 4.53
C LYS A 114 9.22 5.63 4.96
N VAL A 115 8.75 4.77 5.86
CA VAL A 115 9.50 3.59 6.32
C VAL A 115 9.83 2.66 5.15
N LEU A 116 8.84 2.35 4.31
CA LEU A 116 9.02 1.51 3.12
C LEU A 116 10.00 2.13 2.12
N LYS A 117 9.89 3.45 1.88
CA LYS A 117 10.81 4.17 1.01
C LYS A 117 12.24 4.13 1.54
N THR A 118 12.44 4.37 2.83
CA THR A 118 13.79 4.30 3.44
C THR A 118 14.35 2.89 3.39
N LEU A 119 13.52 1.86 3.56
CA LEU A 119 13.95 0.47 3.42
C LEU A 119 14.35 0.13 1.98
N TRP A 120 13.62 0.66 1.00
CA TRP A 120 13.92 0.49 -0.41
C TRP A 120 15.24 1.16 -0.81
N GLU A 121 15.48 2.38 -0.30
CA GLU A 121 16.70 3.16 -0.55
C GLU A 121 17.93 2.66 0.21
N ASP A 122 17.77 1.73 1.16
CA ASP A 122 18.89 1.17 1.94
C ASP A 122 19.71 0.16 1.11
N GLU A 123 20.84 0.62 0.56
CA GLU A 123 21.78 -0.19 -0.22
C GLU A 123 22.51 -1.25 0.60
N SER A 124 22.46 -1.18 1.94
CA SER A 124 23.09 -2.20 2.79
C SER A 124 22.32 -3.53 2.82
N LEU A 125 21.10 -3.56 2.26
CA LEU A 125 20.30 -4.75 2.09
C LEU A 125 20.34 -5.21 0.62
N THR A 126 20.38 -6.52 0.40
CA THR A 126 20.24 -7.06 -0.95
C THR A 126 18.87 -6.71 -1.52
N LEU A 127 18.76 -6.65 -2.85
CA LEU A 127 17.49 -6.38 -3.52
C LEU A 127 16.41 -7.40 -3.12
N GLU A 128 16.79 -8.67 -3.03
CA GLU A 128 15.90 -9.76 -2.60
C GLU A 128 15.41 -9.58 -1.17
N SER A 129 16.30 -9.25 -0.22
CA SER A 129 15.89 -8.98 1.17
C SER A 129 14.95 -7.78 1.27
N ARG A 130 15.21 -6.70 0.52
CA ARG A 130 14.31 -5.54 0.46
C ARG A 130 12.92 -5.94 -0.04
N ARG A 131 12.85 -6.72 -1.11
CA ARG A 131 11.57 -7.21 -1.67
C ARG A 131 10.81 -8.09 -0.69
N ASN A 132 11.49 -9.06 -0.08
CA ASN A 132 10.87 -9.97 0.89
C ASN A 132 10.31 -9.20 2.10
N LEU A 133 11.08 -8.26 2.65
CA LEU A 133 10.60 -7.44 3.77
C LEU A 133 9.40 -6.57 3.39
N ILE A 134 9.41 -5.96 2.21
CA ILE A 134 8.27 -5.18 1.71
C ILE A 134 7.04 -6.07 1.53
N ALA A 135 7.20 -7.25 0.93
CA ALA A 135 6.14 -8.22 0.73
C ALA A 135 5.54 -8.69 2.07
N ASP A 136 6.37 -9.05 3.04
CA ASP A 136 5.93 -9.47 4.37
C ASP A 136 5.18 -8.34 5.08
N THR A 137 5.70 -7.10 5.00
CA THR A 137 5.05 -5.94 5.60
C THR A 137 3.68 -5.67 4.96
N LEU A 138 3.58 -5.76 3.63
CA LEU A 138 2.33 -5.63 2.89
C LEU A 138 1.34 -6.73 3.25
N MET A 139 1.79 -7.97 3.37
CA MET A 139 0.96 -9.11 3.78
C MET A 139 0.37 -8.89 5.17
N VAL A 140 1.18 -8.48 6.14
CA VAL A 140 0.69 -8.22 7.50
C VAL A 140 -0.25 -7.01 7.54
N LEU A 141 0.02 -5.99 6.74
CA LEU A 141 -0.89 -4.85 6.60
C LEU A 141 -2.18 -5.22 5.88
N SER A 142 -2.19 -6.18 4.96
CA SER A 142 -3.41 -6.62 4.28
C SER A 142 -4.43 -7.18 5.26
N ALA A 143 -3.97 -7.88 6.30
CA ALA A 143 -4.83 -8.45 7.34
C ALA A 143 -5.43 -7.37 8.26
N ASN A 144 -4.68 -6.32 8.57
CA ASN A 144 -5.07 -5.34 9.60
C ASN A 144 -5.59 -4.00 9.02
N LYS A 145 -5.08 -3.59 7.86
CA LYS A 145 -5.31 -2.30 7.19
C LYS A 145 -5.29 -2.48 5.66
N PRO A 146 -6.27 -3.20 5.07
CA PRO A 146 -6.27 -3.55 3.65
C PRO A 146 -6.19 -2.33 2.73
N ALA A 147 -6.88 -1.24 3.05
CA ALA A 147 -6.82 0.00 2.28
C ALA A 147 -5.41 0.62 2.26
N THR A 148 -4.68 0.55 3.38
CA THR A 148 -3.29 1.03 3.47
C THR A 148 -2.36 0.10 2.70
N ALA A 149 -2.55 -1.22 2.79
CA ALA A 149 -1.76 -2.19 2.04
C ALA A 149 -1.90 -1.99 0.52
N VAL A 150 -3.11 -1.80 0.00
CA VAL A 150 -3.35 -1.54 -1.43
C VAL A 150 -2.69 -0.24 -1.88
N ALA A 151 -2.82 0.83 -1.09
CA ALA A 151 -2.22 2.12 -1.43
C ALA A 151 -0.69 2.03 -1.45
N LEU A 152 -0.08 1.35 -0.48
CA LEU A 152 1.35 1.12 -0.42
C LEU A 152 1.84 0.18 -1.52
N PHE A 153 1.06 -0.85 -1.86
CA PHE A 153 1.35 -1.74 -2.98
C PHE A 153 1.44 -0.93 -4.29
N ALA A 154 0.44 -0.09 -4.56
CA ALA A 154 0.43 0.77 -5.74
C ALA A 154 1.55 1.84 -5.77
N GLU A 155 2.01 2.27 -4.59
CA GLU A 155 3.18 3.15 -4.47
C GLU A 155 4.48 2.38 -4.73
N SER A 156 4.62 1.20 -4.11
CA SER A 156 5.77 0.32 -4.28
C SER A 156 5.88 -0.23 -5.70
N SER A 157 4.78 -0.49 -6.40
CA SER A 157 4.78 -1.00 -7.77
C SER A 157 5.28 0.01 -8.80
N LYS A 158 5.37 1.30 -8.43
CA LYS A 158 6.05 2.30 -9.25
C LYS A 158 7.55 2.27 -9.06
N SER A 159 8.02 1.79 -7.90
CA SER A 159 9.43 1.68 -7.54
C SER A 159 10.01 0.29 -7.83
N LEU A 160 9.17 -0.74 -7.75
CA LEU A 160 9.43 -2.10 -8.18
C LEU A 160 9.05 -2.18 -9.65
N GLU A 161 10.03 -2.20 -10.56
CA GLU A 161 9.75 -2.62 -11.94
C GLU A 161 9.08 -4.00 -11.90
N PHE A 162 7.83 -4.04 -12.37
CA PHE A 162 6.89 -5.14 -12.10
C PHE A 162 7.33 -6.48 -12.70
N ASP A 163 8.22 -6.45 -13.69
CA ASP A 163 8.77 -7.64 -14.36
C ASP A 163 9.55 -8.57 -13.42
N ASP A 164 9.94 -8.09 -12.24
CA ASP A 164 10.81 -8.82 -11.32
C ASP A 164 10.07 -9.32 -10.05
N ILE A 165 8.79 -8.96 -9.87
CA ILE A 165 7.94 -9.41 -8.75
C ILE A 165 7.38 -10.82 -9.03
N THR A 166 7.10 -11.14 -10.30
CA THR A 166 6.62 -12.47 -10.73
C THR A 166 7.68 -13.57 -10.53
N ASN A 167 8.95 -13.19 -10.39
CA ASN A 167 10.07 -14.09 -10.08
C ASN A 167 10.41 -14.19 -8.58
N LEU A 168 9.64 -13.57 -7.69
CA LEU A 168 9.85 -13.74 -6.25
C LEU A 168 9.58 -15.20 -5.87
N SER A 169 10.66 -15.95 -5.65
CA SER A 169 10.61 -17.25 -5.02
C SER A 169 10.18 -17.06 -3.57
N PHE A 170 8.90 -17.32 -3.28
CA PHE A 170 8.43 -17.38 -1.91
C PHE A 170 9.30 -18.36 -1.12
N PRO A 171 9.89 -17.94 0.01
CA PRO A 171 10.81 -18.80 0.74
C PRO A 171 10.09 -20.07 1.22
N ARG A 172 10.78 -21.21 1.08
CA ARG A 172 10.21 -22.57 1.25
C ARG A 172 9.51 -22.81 2.59
N HIS A 173 9.89 -22.09 3.64
CA HIS A 173 9.26 -22.21 4.97
C HIS A 173 7.79 -21.73 5.01
N TRP A 174 7.32 -20.98 4.01
CA TRP A 174 5.90 -20.60 3.89
C TRP A 174 5.07 -21.52 2.98
N GLN A 175 5.67 -22.53 2.32
CA GLN A 175 4.91 -23.56 1.58
C GLN A 175 4.27 -24.63 2.48
N VAL A 176 4.46 -24.53 3.81
CA VAL A 176 4.07 -25.58 4.78
C VAL A 176 2.54 -25.74 4.94
N GLY A 177 1.72 -24.87 4.32
CA GLY A 177 0.25 -24.91 4.47
C GLY A 177 -0.56 -25.67 3.41
N GLN A 178 0.00 -26.04 2.25
CA GLN A 178 -0.84 -26.54 1.13
C GLN A 178 -1.01 -28.08 1.08
N ASN A 179 -0.25 -28.85 1.85
CA ASN A 179 -0.27 -30.33 1.74
C ASN A 179 -1.21 -31.06 2.73
N SER A 180 -2.14 -30.37 3.38
CA SER A 180 -3.07 -31.03 4.32
C SER A 180 -4.49 -30.46 4.26
N ILE A 181 -5.07 -30.42 3.06
CA ILE A 181 -6.54 -30.43 2.95
C ILE A 181 -6.96 -31.91 3.02
N PRO A 182 -7.45 -32.44 4.16
CA PRO A 182 -8.07 -33.75 4.16
C PRO A 182 -9.28 -33.67 3.24
N SER A 183 -9.22 -34.41 2.14
CA SER A 183 -10.33 -34.68 1.25
C SER A 183 -11.43 -35.36 2.06
N ARG A 184 -12.35 -34.56 2.63
CA ARG A 184 -13.55 -35.11 3.24
C ARG A 184 -14.38 -35.78 2.13
N PRO A 185 -14.67 -37.09 2.22
CA PRO A 185 -15.60 -37.71 1.30
C PRO A 185 -16.97 -37.07 1.52
N TRP A 186 -17.56 -36.56 0.46
CA TRP A 186 -18.96 -36.16 0.43
C TRP A 186 -19.80 -37.42 0.68
N ILE A 187 -20.46 -37.48 1.84
CA ILE A 187 -21.45 -38.51 2.15
C ILE A 187 -22.83 -37.89 1.95
N GLY A 188 -23.60 -38.48 1.03
CA GLY A 188 -25.06 -38.47 0.99
C GLY A 188 -25.71 -37.23 0.42
#